data_AF-A0A7Y5LV69-F1
#
_entry.id   AF-A0A7Y5LV69-F1
#
_cell.length_a   1.000
_cell.length_b   1.000
_cell.length_c   1.000
_cell.angle_alpha   90.00
_cell.angle_beta   90.00
_cell.angle_gamma   90.00
#
_symmetry.space_group_name_H-M   'P 1'
#
loop_
_entity.id
_entity.type
_entity.pdbx_description
1 polymer ?
#
loop_
_entity_poly.entity_id
_entity_poly.type
_entity_poly.pdbx_seq_one_letter_code
_entity_poly.pdbx_strand_id
1 'polypeptide(L)'
;MIDLVNRRFVPFYFNVGKGQTGYDADAAAFIATVDNRFAGPSVPTPPVWILSPDGNLLATIDNYAPKDEFFAKVREVLDKHPEFNTPSAGEAKQLKAGGVAAGLIHEELGEYEKALALYEAAKADPAALLGRARIARHERKWDLAKTAVAALERTGDDAYADDVAMESAYHLLDARSWEPARTLLHLAIRKFGDSERMGEMHFSAGVASFFLEQKDWARFHWCWVMKNIPDDCNYMRCYMAATAEAMPYANPELGGYKGGKGMISHALADKARDAAMKDYEKLLPEWKAGAGR
;
A
#
# COMPACT_ATOMS: atom_id res chain seq x y z
N MET A 1 12.43 -6.52 -10.65
CA MET A 1 12.73 -5.08 -10.84
C MET A 1 11.82 -4.22 -9.98
N ILE A 2 10.50 -4.40 -10.03
CA ILE A 2 9.60 -3.71 -9.09
C ILE A 2 9.99 -4.03 -7.63
N ASP A 3 10.31 -5.29 -7.35
CA ASP A 3 10.67 -5.75 -6.00
C ASP A 3 11.98 -5.12 -5.52
N LEU A 4 12.99 -5.10 -6.40
CA LEU A 4 14.23 -4.35 -6.17
C LEU A 4 13.97 -2.86 -5.95
N VAL A 5 13.07 -2.25 -6.73
CA VAL A 5 12.72 -0.83 -6.57
C VAL A 5 12.07 -0.59 -5.22
N ASN A 6 11.12 -1.41 -4.81
CA ASN A 6 10.44 -1.30 -3.51
C ASN A 6 11.40 -1.47 -2.33
N ARG A 7 12.46 -2.28 -2.49
CA ARG A 7 13.47 -2.48 -1.45
C ARG A 7 14.56 -1.39 -1.44
N ARG A 8 14.92 -0.83 -2.59
CA ARG A 8 16.06 0.09 -2.74
C ARG A 8 15.67 1.57 -2.75
N PHE A 9 14.44 1.89 -3.14
CA PHE A 9 13.94 3.25 -3.25
C PHE A 9 12.81 3.46 -2.25
N VAL A 10 12.79 4.65 -1.65
CA VAL A 10 11.68 5.12 -0.84
C VAL A 10 10.89 6.12 -1.69
N PRO A 11 9.72 5.75 -2.23
CA PRO A 11 8.87 6.70 -2.92
C PRO A 11 8.16 7.60 -1.90
N PHE A 12 8.19 8.91 -2.13
CA PHE A 12 7.39 9.86 -1.36
C PHE A 12 6.74 10.84 -2.33
N TYR A 13 5.48 11.19 -2.02
CA TYR A 13 4.71 12.18 -2.76
C TYR A 13 4.57 13.44 -1.92
N PHE A 14 4.78 14.59 -2.53
CA PHE A 14 4.46 15.89 -1.94
C PHE A 14 4.06 16.86 -3.05
N ASN A 15 3.40 17.93 -2.65
CA ASN A 15 3.01 19.01 -3.51
C ASN A 15 3.90 20.23 -3.25
N VAL A 16 4.39 20.84 -4.31
CA VAL A 16 5.19 22.07 -4.29
C VAL A 16 4.32 23.33 -4.32
N GLY A 17 3.03 23.19 -4.66
CA GLY A 17 2.04 24.27 -4.71
C GLY A 17 1.44 24.58 -3.34
N LYS A 18 1.75 25.74 -2.78
CA LYS A 18 1.22 26.20 -1.49
C LYS A 18 -0.31 26.18 -1.45
N GLY A 19 -0.88 25.55 -0.42
CA GLY A 19 -2.33 25.48 -0.18
C GLY A 19 -3.04 24.33 -0.90
N GLN A 20 -2.31 23.47 -1.63
CA GLN A 20 -2.85 22.24 -2.18
C GLN A 20 -2.68 21.07 -1.21
N THR A 21 -3.50 20.03 -1.35
CA THR A 21 -3.35 18.79 -0.59
C THR A 21 -1.98 18.17 -0.82
N GLY A 22 -1.33 17.73 0.26
CA GLY A 22 0.01 17.16 0.23
C GLY A 22 1.13 18.21 0.14
N TYR A 23 0.84 19.51 0.31
CA TYR A 23 1.88 20.54 0.32
C TYR A 23 2.85 20.36 1.49
N ASP A 24 4.14 20.30 1.17
CA ASP A 24 5.23 20.22 2.14
C ASP A 24 6.22 21.37 1.89
N ALA A 25 6.37 22.24 2.88
CA ALA A 25 7.20 23.43 2.77
C ALA A 25 8.70 23.10 2.72
N ASP A 26 9.13 22.07 3.43
CA ASP A 26 10.54 21.67 3.51
C ASP A 26 10.94 20.94 2.22
N ALA A 27 10.08 20.05 1.73
CA ALA A 27 10.28 19.39 0.45
C ALA A 27 10.27 20.39 -0.72
N ALA A 28 9.36 21.37 -0.70
CA ALA A 28 9.35 22.43 -1.72
C ALA A 28 10.61 23.28 -1.67
N ALA A 29 11.09 23.65 -0.48
CA ALA A 29 12.34 24.40 -0.32
C ALA A 29 13.55 23.58 -0.80
N PHE A 30 13.60 22.29 -0.47
CA PHE A 30 14.65 21.38 -0.92
C PHE A 30 14.67 21.26 -2.45
N ILE A 31 13.53 20.98 -3.09
CA ILE A 31 13.45 20.87 -4.55
C ILE A 31 13.85 22.17 -5.24
N ALA A 32 13.53 23.33 -4.68
CA ALA A 32 13.98 24.61 -5.23
C ALA A 32 15.52 24.75 -5.25
N THR A 33 16.24 24.03 -4.39
CA THR A 33 17.72 23.97 -4.44
C THR A 33 18.23 22.98 -5.48
N VAL A 34 17.49 21.90 -5.74
CA VAL A 34 17.80 20.86 -6.73
C VAL A 34 17.48 21.31 -8.16
N ASP A 35 16.34 21.99 -8.35
CA ASP A 35 15.84 22.48 -9.63
C ASP A 35 15.18 23.85 -9.42
N ASN A 36 15.93 24.91 -9.75
CA ASN A 36 15.53 26.30 -9.50
C ASN A 36 14.24 26.73 -10.22
N ARG A 37 13.77 25.96 -11.21
CA ARG A 37 12.48 26.21 -11.89
C ARG A 37 11.30 26.11 -10.92
N PHE A 38 11.49 25.43 -9.79
CA PHE A 38 10.49 25.24 -8.74
C PHE A 38 10.56 26.29 -7.62
N ALA A 39 11.49 27.25 -7.69
CA ALA A 39 11.61 28.35 -6.72
C ALA A 39 10.62 29.51 -6.95
N GLY A 40 9.91 29.52 -8.10
CA GLY A 40 9.07 30.62 -8.54
C GLY A 40 7.61 30.56 -8.07
N PRO A 41 6.85 31.66 -8.24
CA PRO A 41 5.43 31.71 -7.88
C PRO A 41 4.52 30.89 -8.81
N SER A 42 5.02 30.54 -10.00
CA SER A 42 4.38 29.64 -10.96
C SER A 42 5.23 28.40 -11.05
N VAL A 43 4.75 27.30 -10.49
CA VAL A 43 5.48 26.03 -10.47
C VAL A 43 5.01 25.17 -11.66
N PRO A 44 5.91 24.75 -12.56
CA PRO A 44 5.53 23.86 -13.65
C PRO A 44 5.10 22.50 -13.09
N THR A 45 4.42 21.69 -13.91
CA THR A 45 4.11 20.31 -13.51
C THR A 45 5.41 19.59 -13.13
N PRO A 46 5.53 19.09 -11.88
CA PRO A 46 6.76 18.50 -11.40
C PRO A 46 7.03 17.16 -12.09
N PRO A 47 8.28 16.88 -12.56
CA PRO A 47 8.67 15.53 -12.94
C PRO A 47 8.76 14.62 -11.70
N VAL A 48 8.95 13.32 -11.91
CA VAL A 48 9.45 12.45 -10.85
C VAL A 48 10.97 12.62 -10.77
N TRP A 49 11.46 13.00 -9.59
CA TRP A 49 12.90 13.10 -9.29
C TRP A 49 13.39 11.78 -8.69
N ILE A 50 14.52 11.29 -9.19
CA ILE A 50 15.29 10.22 -8.54
C ILE A 50 16.49 10.87 -7.88
N LEU A 51 16.55 10.78 -6.56
CA LEU A 51 17.57 11.40 -5.73
C LEU A 51 18.40 10.32 -5.03
N SER A 52 19.69 10.57 -4.81
CA SER A 52 20.51 9.76 -3.91
C SER A 52 20.17 10.05 -2.44
N PRO A 53 20.62 9.22 -1.49
CA PRO A 53 20.35 9.42 -0.06
C PRO A 53 20.87 10.74 0.52
N ASP A 54 21.88 11.34 -0.09
CA ASP A 54 22.44 12.65 0.27
C ASP A 54 21.77 13.83 -0.48
N GLY A 55 20.72 13.55 -1.26
CA GLY A 55 19.88 14.56 -1.91
C GLY A 55 20.37 15.01 -3.29
N ASN A 56 21.35 14.34 -3.90
CA ASN A 56 21.79 14.67 -5.25
C ASN A 56 20.80 14.14 -6.30
N LEU A 57 20.52 14.95 -7.32
CA LEU A 57 19.68 14.54 -8.45
C LEU A 57 20.41 13.55 -9.36
N LEU A 58 19.87 12.32 -9.44
CA LEU A 58 20.39 11.26 -10.30
C LEU A 58 19.68 11.24 -11.66
N ALA A 59 18.36 11.45 -11.66
CA ALA A 59 17.57 11.51 -12.89
C ALA A 59 16.23 12.24 -12.68
N THR A 60 15.62 12.66 -13.79
CA THR A 60 14.24 13.13 -13.87
C THR A 60 13.45 12.28 -14.86
N ILE A 61 12.17 12.07 -14.57
CA ILE A 61 11.22 11.34 -15.42
C ILE A 61 9.98 12.22 -15.57
N ASP A 62 9.41 12.30 -16.77
CA ASP A 62 8.13 12.99 -16.98
C ASP A 62 7.05 12.35 -16.09
N ASN A 63 6.22 13.16 -15.42
CA ASN A 63 5.22 12.64 -14.50
C ASN A 63 4.04 11.94 -15.20
N TYR A 64 3.94 12.07 -16.51
CA TYR A 64 3.03 11.33 -17.38
C TYR A 64 3.74 10.21 -18.16
N ALA A 65 5.02 9.94 -17.87
CA ALA A 65 5.76 8.88 -18.54
C ALA A 65 5.04 7.53 -18.38
N PRO A 66 4.94 6.72 -19.46
CA PRO A 66 4.45 5.36 -19.35
C PRO A 66 5.30 4.54 -18.39
N LYS A 67 4.67 3.53 -17.78
CA LYS A 67 5.30 2.60 -16.83
C LYS A 67 6.65 2.05 -17.31
N ASP A 68 6.74 1.67 -18.59
CA ASP A 68 7.94 1.07 -19.14
C ASP A 68 9.09 2.08 -19.29
N GLU A 69 8.79 3.34 -19.57
CA GLU A 69 9.76 4.43 -19.62
C GLU A 69 10.28 4.75 -18.21
N PHE A 70 9.38 4.84 -17.22
CA PHE A 70 9.74 5.01 -15.83
C PHE A 70 10.75 3.93 -15.39
N PHE A 71 10.43 2.66 -15.64
CA PHE A 71 11.32 1.57 -15.27
C PHE A 71 12.61 1.52 -16.07
N ALA A 72 12.59 1.88 -17.35
CA ALA A 72 13.82 2.00 -18.14
C ALA A 72 14.76 3.04 -17.54
N LYS A 73 14.24 4.20 -17.10
CA LYS A 73 15.04 5.23 -16.44
C LYS A 73 15.58 4.78 -15.09
N VAL A 74 14.77 4.08 -14.29
CA VAL A 74 15.23 3.52 -13.00
C VAL A 74 16.36 2.51 -13.22
N ARG A 75 16.28 1.63 -14.23
CA ARG A 75 17.39 0.73 -14.59
C ARG A 75 18.64 1.51 -15.00
N GLU A 76 18.49 2.53 -15.83
CA GLU A 76 19.62 3.38 -16.24
C GLU A 76 20.33 4.02 -15.03
N VAL A 77 19.57 4.46 -14.03
CA VAL A 77 20.15 4.98 -12.77
C VAL A 77 20.91 3.89 -12.03
N LEU A 78 20.33 2.70 -11.86
CA LEU A 78 20.97 1.59 -11.15
C LEU A 78 22.23 1.06 -11.87
N ASP A 79 22.27 1.12 -13.20
CA ASP A 79 23.44 0.74 -14.00
C ASP A 79 24.57 1.76 -13.85
N LYS A 80 24.25 3.06 -13.75
CA LYS A 80 25.23 4.14 -13.52
C LYS A 80 25.69 4.25 -12.08
N HIS A 81 24.85 3.79 -11.14
CA HIS A 81 25.08 3.86 -9.69
C HIS A 81 24.96 2.46 -9.06
N PRO A 82 25.91 1.55 -9.37
CA PRO A 82 25.85 0.16 -8.90
C PRO A 82 25.85 0.03 -7.38
N GLU A 83 26.34 1.03 -6.64
CA GLU A 83 26.27 1.12 -5.18
C GLU A 83 24.83 1.02 -4.65
N PHE A 84 23.83 1.50 -5.41
CA PHE A 84 22.42 1.40 -5.08
C PHE A 84 21.77 0.09 -5.56
N ASN A 85 22.48 -0.70 -6.36
CA ASN A 85 22.02 -1.99 -6.89
C ASN A 85 22.58 -3.19 -6.09
N THR A 86 23.57 -2.97 -5.22
CA THR A 86 24.16 -4.02 -4.37
C THR A 86 23.53 -4.06 -2.98
N PRO A 87 23.57 -5.22 -2.27
CA PRO A 87 23.18 -5.26 -0.86
C PRO A 87 24.02 -4.30 -0.01
N SER A 88 23.37 -3.62 0.93
CA SER A 88 24.10 -2.85 1.96
C SER A 88 24.93 -3.79 2.84
N ALA A 89 25.88 -3.25 3.61
CA ALA A 89 26.67 -4.06 4.54
C ALA A 89 25.80 -4.83 5.56
N GLY A 90 24.69 -4.21 6.01
CA GLY A 90 23.73 -4.85 6.91
C GLY A 90 23.00 -6.02 6.24
N GLU A 91 22.56 -5.83 5.01
CA GLU A 91 21.88 -6.88 4.23
C GLU A 91 22.83 -8.02 3.86
N ALA A 92 24.04 -7.71 3.42
CA ALA A 92 25.06 -8.72 3.11
C ALA A 92 25.36 -9.60 4.33
N LYS A 93 25.37 -9.00 5.54
CA LYS A 93 25.52 -9.75 6.79
C LYS A 93 24.33 -10.68 7.04
N GLN A 94 23.10 -10.22 6.83
CA GLN A 94 21.89 -11.03 7.00
C GLN A 94 21.84 -12.17 5.96
N LEU A 95 22.08 -11.87 4.68
CA LEU A 95 22.15 -12.85 3.60
C LEU A 95 23.19 -13.95 3.89
N LYS A 96 24.37 -13.57 4.40
CA LYS A 96 25.41 -14.52 4.78
C LYS A 96 25.03 -15.37 6.00
N ALA A 97 24.31 -14.79 6.97
CA ALA A 97 23.87 -15.51 8.16
C ALA A 97 22.76 -16.52 7.86
N GLY A 98 21.97 -16.29 6.81
CA GLY A 98 20.85 -17.14 6.43
C GLY A 98 19.65 -16.98 7.37
N GLY A 99 18.80 -18.02 7.42
CA GLY A 99 17.59 -18.03 8.24
C GLY A 99 16.50 -17.06 7.77
N VAL A 100 15.63 -16.69 8.69
CA VAL A 100 14.40 -15.92 8.40
C VAL A 100 14.69 -14.52 7.87
N ALA A 101 15.69 -13.84 8.46
CA ALA A 101 16.08 -12.51 8.00
C ALA A 101 16.57 -12.51 6.54
N ALA A 102 17.36 -13.51 6.14
CA ALA A 102 17.74 -13.68 4.74
C ALA A 102 16.54 -14.05 3.85
N GLY A 103 15.61 -14.86 4.38
CA GLY A 103 14.37 -15.22 3.69
C GLY A 103 13.54 -13.99 3.32
N LEU A 104 13.37 -13.06 4.26
CA LEU A 104 12.66 -11.79 4.04
C LEU A 104 13.31 -10.95 2.95
N ILE A 105 14.65 -10.88 2.93
CA ILE A 105 15.38 -10.17 1.87
C ILE A 105 15.09 -10.78 0.50
N HIS A 106 15.14 -12.11 0.40
CA HIS A 106 14.84 -12.79 -0.86
C HIS A 106 13.36 -12.63 -1.26
N GLU A 107 12.43 -12.66 -0.32
CA GLU A 107 11.01 -12.40 -0.57
C GLU A 107 10.79 -10.99 -1.14
N GLU A 108 11.34 -9.96 -0.50
CA GLU A 108 11.24 -8.57 -0.94
C GLU A 108 11.94 -8.30 -2.28
N LEU A 109 12.88 -9.17 -2.69
CA LEU A 109 13.53 -9.12 -4.00
C LEU A 109 12.78 -9.94 -5.07
N GLY A 110 11.68 -10.60 -4.72
CA GLY A 110 10.94 -11.50 -5.61
C GLY A 110 11.64 -12.84 -5.87
N GLU A 111 12.69 -13.17 -5.12
CA GLU A 111 13.45 -14.42 -5.23
C GLU A 111 12.80 -15.53 -4.39
N TYR A 112 11.53 -15.82 -4.69
CA TYR A 112 10.67 -16.66 -3.85
C TYR A 112 11.19 -18.08 -3.62
N GLU A 113 11.85 -18.69 -4.60
CA GLU A 113 12.45 -20.02 -4.41
C GLU A 113 13.51 -20.03 -3.30
N LYS A 114 14.36 -19.00 -3.25
CA LYS A 114 15.40 -18.84 -2.20
C LYS A 114 14.76 -18.52 -0.85
N ALA A 115 13.77 -17.63 -0.85
CA ALA A 115 13.03 -17.26 0.35
C ALA A 115 12.34 -18.48 0.98
N LEU A 116 11.61 -19.26 0.17
CA LEU A 116 10.94 -20.49 0.60
C LEU A 116 11.93 -21.50 1.16
N ALA A 117 13.08 -21.72 0.52
CA ALA A 117 14.08 -22.66 1.05
C ALA A 117 14.55 -22.27 2.47
N LEU A 118 14.75 -20.98 2.72
CA LEU A 118 15.13 -20.45 4.03
C LEU A 118 13.99 -20.54 5.05
N TYR A 119 12.76 -20.20 4.64
CA TYR A 119 11.59 -20.31 5.50
C TYR A 119 11.30 -21.76 5.87
N GLU A 120 11.39 -22.70 4.92
CA GLU A 120 11.23 -24.14 5.17
C GLU A 120 12.24 -24.67 6.20
N ALA A 121 13.49 -24.23 6.11
CA ALA A 121 14.52 -24.58 7.09
C ALA A 121 14.22 -24.04 8.50
N ALA A 122 13.56 -22.89 8.61
CA ALA A 122 13.17 -22.25 9.88
C ALA A 122 11.90 -22.86 10.52
N LYS A 123 11.25 -23.84 9.88
CA LYS A 123 10.12 -24.62 10.41
C LYS A 123 9.00 -23.74 11.02
N ALA A 124 8.72 -23.90 12.31
CA ALA A 124 7.61 -23.30 13.03
C ALA A 124 7.89 -21.86 13.52
N ASP A 125 8.98 -21.25 13.06
CA ASP A 125 9.23 -19.84 13.31
C ASP A 125 8.07 -18.97 12.75
N PRO A 126 7.43 -18.13 13.59
CA PRO A 126 6.29 -17.32 13.17
C PRO A 126 6.54 -16.45 11.94
N ALA A 127 7.69 -15.77 11.86
CA ALA A 127 8.03 -14.93 10.71
C ALA A 127 8.25 -15.76 9.44
N ALA A 128 8.84 -16.95 9.56
CA ALA A 128 8.95 -17.88 8.44
C ALA A 128 7.58 -18.36 7.94
N LEU A 129 6.64 -18.67 8.85
CA LEU A 129 5.29 -19.08 8.50
C LEU A 129 4.52 -17.95 7.79
N LEU A 130 4.66 -16.72 8.28
CA LEU A 130 4.09 -15.53 7.63
C LEU A 130 4.66 -15.33 6.22
N GLY A 131 5.98 -15.41 6.05
CA GLY A 131 6.62 -15.30 4.74
C GLY A 131 6.13 -16.37 3.74
N ARG A 132 5.95 -17.62 4.19
CA ARG A 132 5.33 -18.67 3.36
C ARG A 132 3.89 -18.33 2.96
N ALA A 133 3.10 -17.78 3.88
CA ALA A 133 1.72 -17.38 3.59
C ALA A 133 1.68 -16.27 2.52
N ARG A 134 2.53 -15.24 2.66
CA ARG A 134 2.66 -14.13 1.73
C ARG A 134 3.08 -14.58 0.33
N ILE A 135 4.11 -15.43 0.23
CA ILE A 135 4.56 -16.01 -1.05
C ILE A 135 3.45 -16.87 -1.68
N ALA A 136 2.83 -17.76 -0.90
CA ALA A 136 1.75 -18.60 -1.42
C ALA A 136 0.56 -17.77 -1.91
N ARG A 137 0.20 -16.69 -1.21
CA ARG A 137 -0.82 -15.74 -1.66
C ARG A 137 -0.42 -15.04 -2.96
N HIS A 138 0.81 -14.55 -3.07
CA HIS A 138 1.30 -13.91 -4.29
C HIS A 138 1.17 -14.85 -5.50
N GLU A 139 1.52 -16.13 -5.32
CA GLU A 139 1.40 -17.17 -6.35
C GLU A 139 -0.03 -17.73 -6.51
N ARG A 140 -1.01 -17.21 -5.76
CA ARG A 140 -2.40 -17.69 -5.70
C ARG A 140 -2.54 -19.17 -5.32
N LYS A 141 -1.57 -19.73 -4.59
CA LYS A 141 -1.60 -21.07 -4.00
C LYS A 141 -2.34 -21.04 -2.66
N TRP A 142 -3.64 -20.77 -2.70
CA TRP A 142 -4.44 -20.50 -1.50
C TRP A 142 -4.47 -21.64 -0.46
N ASP A 143 -4.36 -22.89 -0.88
CA ASP A 143 -4.29 -24.02 0.06
C ASP A 143 -3.00 -24.01 0.88
N LEU A 144 -1.87 -23.63 0.26
CA LEU A 144 -0.61 -23.45 0.95
C LEU A 144 -0.66 -22.23 1.87
N ALA A 145 -1.24 -21.12 1.41
CA ALA A 145 -1.40 -19.91 2.21
C ALA A 145 -2.22 -20.20 3.49
N LYS A 146 -3.39 -20.84 3.36
CA LYS A 146 -4.22 -21.26 4.50
C LYS A 146 -3.47 -22.17 5.46
N THR A 147 -2.69 -23.13 4.93
CA THR A 147 -1.92 -24.06 5.77
C THR A 147 -0.86 -23.32 6.58
N ALA A 148 -0.16 -22.35 5.97
CA ALA A 148 0.83 -21.52 6.64
C ALA A 148 0.19 -20.59 7.69
N VAL A 149 -0.94 -19.95 7.37
CA VAL A 149 -1.69 -19.10 8.31
C VAL A 149 -2.21 -19.91 9.49
N ALA A 150 -2.78 -21.09 9.27
CA ALA A 150 -3.24 -21.96 10.36
C ALA A 150 -2.08 -22.52 11.20
N ALA A 151 -0.88 -22.64 10.63
CA ALA A 151 0.32 -22.96 11.39
C ALA A 151 0.79 -21.78 12.24
N LEU A 152 0.75 -20.57 11.68
CA LEU A 152 1.09 -19.32 12.39
C LEU A 152 0.11 -19.07 13.55
N GLU A 153 -1.19 -19.21 13.33
CA GLU A 153 -2.20 -19.06 14.38
C GLU A 153 -1.98 -20.04 15.55
N ARG A 154 -1.56 -21.27 15.26
CA ARG A 154 -1.26 -22.29 16.27
C ARG A 154 -0.04 -22.00 17.13
N THR A 155 0.84 -21.07 16.74
CA THR A 155 1.94 -20.65 17.61
C THR A 155 1.43 -19.86 18.80
N GLY A 156 0.24 -19.24 18.69
CA GLY A 156 -0.33 -18.38 19.72
C GLY A 156 0.47 -17.09 19.96
N ASP A 157 1.32 -16.69 19.00
CA ASP A 157 2.12 -15.48 19.11
C ASP A 157 1.25 -14.25 18.77
N ASP A 158 0.87 -13.52 19.81
CA ASP A 158 0.02 -12.33 19.69
C ASP A 158 0.65 -11.22 18.82
N ALA A 159 1.98 -11.22 18.65
CA ALA A 159 2.66 -10.26 17.78
C ALA A 159 2.31 -10.43 16.29
N TYR A 160 1.73 -11.57 15.90
CA TYR A 160 1.33 -11.88 14.53
C TYR A 160 -0.20 -12.01 14.37
N ALA A 161 -0.97 -11.67 15.40
CA ALA A 161 -2.42 -11.91 15.39
C ALA A 161 -3.16 -11.04 14.36
N ASP A 162 -2.66 -9.83 14.09
CA ASP A 162 -3.18 -8.95 13.04
C ASP A 162 -2.78 -9.44 11.64
N ASP A 163 -1.56 -9.96 11.48
CA ASP A 163 -1.09 -10.62 10.26
C ASP A 163 -1.95 -11.85 9.92
N VAL A 164 -2.25 -12.70 10.90
CA VAL A 164 -3.15 -13.85 10.74
C VAL A 164 -4.54 -13.41 10.28
N ALA A 165 -5.10 -12.35 10.90
CA ALA A 165 -6.41 -11.83 10.54
C ALA A 165 -6.44 -11.31 9.09
N MET A 166 -5.40 -10.59 8.69
CA MET A 166 -5.30 -10.04 7.34
C MET A 166 -5.04 -11.10 6.28
N GLU A 167 -4.12 -12.04 6.51
CA GLU A 167 -3.85 -13.12 5.55
C GLU A 167 -5.08 -14.03 5.36
N SER A 168 -5.85 -14.24 6.44
CA SER A 168 -7.16 -14.90 6.38
C SER A 168 -8.18 -14.08 5.59
N ALA A 169 -8.23 -12.76 5.78
CA ALA A 169 -9.14 -11.88 5.06
C ALA A 169 -8.88 -11.86 3.55
N TYR A 170 -7.62 -11.84 3.09
CA TYR A 170 -7.34 -11.89 1.65
C TYR A 170 -7.88 -13.14 0.98
N HIS A 171 -7.78 -14.30 1.65
CA HIS A 171 -8.35 -15.53 1.13
C HIS A 171 -9.87 -15.41 0.96
N LEU A 172 -10.57 -14.85 1.96
CA LEU A 172 -12.01 -14.63 1.90
C LEU A 172 -12.40 -13.65 0.79
N LEU A 173 -11.63 -12.58 0.59
CA LEU A 173 -11.84 -11.60 -0.48
C LEU A 173 -11.64 -12.23 -1.86
N ASP A 174 -10.58 -13.03 -2.07
CA ASP A 174 -10.34 -13.73 -3.34
C ASP A 174 -11.46 -14.74 -3.65
N ALA A 175 -11.92 -15.47 -2.62
CA ALA A 175 -13.05 -16.38 -2.70
C ALA A 175 -14.41 -15.67 -2.85
N ARG A 176 -14.45 -14.32 -2.84
CA ARG A 176 -15.68 -13.49 -2.86
C ARG A 176 -16.62 -13.75 -1.69
N SER A 177 -16.09 -14.22 -0.57
CA SER A 177 -16.80 -14.40 0.69
C SER A 177 -16.85 -13.06 1.44
N TRP A 178 -17.58 -12.09 0.87
CA TRP A 178 -17.57 -10.70 1.31
C TRP A 178 -18.04 -10.50 2.76
N GLU A 179 -19.13 -11.17 3.14
CA GLU A 179 -19.69 -11.05 4.49
C GLU A 179 -18.71 -11.59 5.55
N PRO A 180 -18.18 -12.82 5.44
CA PRO A 180 -17.11 -13.30 6.32
C PRO A 180 -15.87 -12.41 6.34
N ALA A 181 -15.41 -11.92 5.17
CA ALA A 181 -14.24 -11.05 5.08
C ALA A 181 -14.45 -9.76 5.88
N ARG A 182 -15.62 -9.12 5.70
CA ARG A 182 -15.98 -7.91 6.41
C ARG A 182 -16.06 -8.13 7.91
N THR A 183 -16.74 -9.18 8.37
CA THR A 183 -16.86 -9.49 9.80
C THR A 183 -15.49 -9.67 10.44
N LEU A 184 -14.60 -10.46 9.79
CA LEU A 184 -13.23 -10.66 10.26
C LEU A 184 -12.45 -9.34 10.34
N LEU A 185 -12.50 -8.52 9.29
CA LEU A 185 -11.80 -7.24 9.24
C LEU A 185 -12.33 -6.23 10.26
N HIS A 186 -13.65 -6.18 10.49
CA HIS A 186 -14.22 -5.32 11.53
C HIS A 186 -13.78 -5.73 12.93
N LEU A 187 -13.70 -7.03 13.20
CA LEU A 187 -13.17 -7.54 14.47
C LEU A 187 -11.68 -7.21 14.61
N ALA A 188 -10.89 -7.38 13.55
CA ALA A 188 -9.47 -7.06 13.53
C ALA A 188 -9.22 -5.57 13.80
N ILE A 189 -9.89 -4.67 13.07
CA ILE A 189 -9.78 -3.21 13.24
C ILE A 189 -10.06 -2.79 14.69
N ARG A 190 -11.06 -3.41 15.34
CA ARG A 190 -11.41 -3.10 16.73
C ARG A 190 -10.39 -3.65 17.73
N LYS A 191 -9.82 -4.82 17.45
CA LYS A 191 -8.85 -5.49 18.30
C LYS A 191 -7.47 -4.85 18.21
N PHE A 192 -7.05 -4.44 17.02
CA PHE A 192 -5.70 -4.00 16.67
C PHE A 192 -5.66 -2.54 16.21
N GLY A 193 -6.32 -1.65 16.96
CA GLY A 193 -6.53 -0.25 16.56
C GLY A 193 -5.27 0.59 16.40
N ASP A 194 -4.12 0.09 16.84
CA ASP A 194 -2.77 0.68 16.74
C ASP A 194 -1.84 -0.07 15.77
N SER A 195 -2.34 -1.10 15.06
CA SER A 195 -1.54 -1.87 14.09
C SER A 195 -1.09 -1.00 12.92
N GLU A 196 0.13 -1.22 12.44
CA GLU A 196 0.65 -0.64 11.20
C GLU A 196 -0.16 -1.08 9.96
N ARG A 197 -0.99 -2.14 10.08
CA ARG A 197 -1.86 -2.63 9.01
C ARG A 197 -3.24 -1.97 8.98
N MET A 198 -3.50 -0.97 9.84
CA MET A 198 -4.81 -0.34 9.95
C MET A 198 -5.32 0.25 8.62
N GLY A 199 -4.45 0.89 7.84
CA GLY A 199 -4.80 1.40 6.51
C GLY A 199 -5.28 0.29 5.58
N GLU A 200 -4.60 -0.84 5.60
CA GLU A 200 -4.91 -1.99 4.76
C GLU A 200 -6.17 -2.74 5.21
N MET A 201 -6.37 -2.90 6.52
CA MET A 201 -7.59 -3.49 7.09
C MET A 201 -8.82 -2.69 6.71
N HIS A 202 -8.77 -1.35 6.87
CA HIS A 202 -9.85 -0.46 6.48
C HIS A 202 -10.09 -0.52 4.97
N PHE A 203 -9.04 -0.43 4.15
CA PHE A 203 -9.19 -0.53 2.70
C PHE A 203 -9.93 -1.82 2.29
N SER A 204 -9.51 -2.95 2.84
CA SER A 204 -10.08 -4.28 2.58
C SER A 204 -11.52 -4.42 3.09
N ALA A 205 -11.83 -3.85 4.26
CA ALA A 205 -13.20 -3.84 4.81
C ALA A 205 -14.14 -3.00 3.92
N GLY A 206 -13.61 -1.92 3.35
CA GLY A 206 -14.32 -1.10 2.38
C GLY A 206 -14.63 -1.86 1.09
N VAL A 207 -13.67 -2.63 0.55
CA VAL A 207 -13.89 -3.50 -0.62
C VAL A 207 -14.99 -4.53 -0.35
N ALA A 208 -14.93 -5.24 0.78
CA ALA A 208 -15.96 -6.19 1.16
C ALA A 208 -17.35 -5.53 1.28
N SER A 209 -17.43 -4.37 1.96
CA SER A 209 -18.67 -3.61 2.12
C SER A 209 -19.24 -3.12 0.78
N PHE A 210 -18.39 -2.73 -0.16
CA PHE A 210 -18.81 -2.30 -1.49
C PHE A 210 -19.50 -3.43 -2.26
N PHE A 211 -18.92 -4.63 -2.26
CA PHE A 211 -19.51 -5.81 -2.93
C PHE A 211 -20.72 -6.40 -2.20
N LEU A 212 -20.95 -6.01 -0.93
CA LEU A 212 -22.20 -6.25 -0.20
C LEU A 212 -23.27 -5.18 -0.46
N GLU A 213 -23.03 -4.25 -1.39
CA GLU A 213 -23.88 -3.10 -1.71
C GLU A 213 -24.05 -2.10 -0.55
N GLN A 214 -23.17 -2.15 0.46
CA GLN A 214 -23.18 -1.26 1.61
C GLN A 214 -22.20 -0.10 1.38
N LYS A 215 -22.53 0.72 0.40
CA LYS A 215 -21.64 1.79 -0.10
C LYS A 215 -21.27 2.83 0.95
N ASP A 216 -22.19 3.19 1.84
CA ASP A 216 -21.91 4.14 2.92
C ASP A 216 -20.85 3.58 3.88
N TRP A 217 -20.93 2.29 4.21
CA TRP A 217 -19.90 1.60 5.01
C TRP A 217 -18.58 1.46 4.25
N ALA A 218 -18.62 1.20 2.94
CA ALA A 218 -17.41 1.21 2.12
C ALA A 218 -16.68 2.56 2.19
N ARG A 219 -17.43 3.65 1.99
CA ARG A 219 -16.92 5.03 2.10
C ARG A 219 -16.44 5.34 3.50
N PHE A 220 -17.15 4.91 4.55
CA PHE A 220 -16.70 5.06 5.94
C PHE A 220 -15.28 4.53 6.13
N HIS A 221 -14.98 3.32 5.66
CA HIS A 221 -13.64 2.74 5.85
C HIS A 221 -12.56 3.48 5.07
N TRP A 222 -12.79 3.80 3.79
CA TRP A 222 -11.80 4.52 2.97
C TRP A 222 -11.56 5.95 3.47
N CYS A 223 -12.61 6.65 3.91
CA CYS A 223 -12.50 7.97 4.52
C CYS A 223 -11.83 7.94 5.90
N TRP A 224 -11.90 6.82 6.63
CA TRP A 224 -11.14 6.66 7.87
C TRP A 224 -9.64 6.76 7.60
N VAL A 225 -9.12 6.06 6.57
CA VAL A 225 -7.71 6.12 6.19
C VAL A 225 -7.32 7.56 5.82
N MET A 226 -8.10 8.19 4.93
CA MET A 226 -7.83 9.56 4.48
C MET A 226 -7.80 10.59 5.62
N LYS A 227 -8.59 10.39 6.69
CA LYS A 227 -8.68 11.31 7.82
C LYS A 227 -7.65 11.06 8.91
N ASN A 228 -7.33 9.80 9.20
CA ASN A 228 -6.57 9.44 10.40
C ASN A 228 -5.10 9.12 10.09
N ILE A 229 -4.80 8.67 8.87
CA ILE A 229 -3.46 8.30 8.43
C ILE A 229 -3.21 8.79 6.98
N PRO A 230 -3.21 10.12 6.77
CA PRO A 230 -3.13 10.70 5.42
C PRO A 230 -1.83 10.36 4.67
N ASP A 231 -0.78 9.97 5.38
CA ASP A 231 0.52 9.60 4.83
C ASP A 231 0.65 8.08 4.54
N ASP A 232 -0.40 7.29 4.80
CA ASP A 232 -0.41 5.84 4.54
C ASP A 232 -0.36 5.52 3.04
N CYS A 233 0.31 4.44 2.67
CA CYS A 233 0.44 4.01 1.29
C CYS A 233 -0.90 3.67 0.62
N ASN A 234 -1.95 3.37 1.40
CA ASN A 234 -3.31 3.13 0.92
C ASN A 234 -4.14 4.41 0.77
N TYR A 235 -3.64 5.60 1.12
CA TYR A 235 -4.38 6.86 1.01
C TYR A 235 -4.98 7.04 -0.39
N MET A 236 -4.14 6.95 -1.44
CA MET A 236 -4.59 7.17 -2.82
C MET A 236 -5.54 6.07 -3.30
N ARG A 237 -5.35 4.83 -2.86
CA ARG A 237 -6.26 3.71 -3.16
C ARG A 237 -7.64 3.96 -2.53
N CYS A 238 -7.67 4.42 -1.28
CA CYS A 238 -8.88 4.81 -0.57
C CYS A 238 -9.57 6.01 -1.23
N TYR A 239 -8.82 7.04 -1.63
CA TYR A 239 -9.35 8.19 -2.35
C TYR A 239 -10.04 7.76 -3.66
N MET A 240 -9.36 6.95 -4.47
CA MET A 240 -9.90 6.45 -5.73
C MET A 240 -11.14 5.58 -5.53
N ALA A 241 -11.15 4.73 -4.50
CA ALA A 241 -12.29 3.90 -4.17
C ALA A 241 -13.50 4.71 -3.66
N ALA A 242 -13.27 5.66 -2.75
CA ALA A 242 -14.31 6.53 -2.20
C ALA A 242 -14.97 7.44 -3.24
N THR A 243 -14.22 7.81 -4.28
CA THR A 243 -14.70 8.67 -5.38
C THR A 243 -15.11 7.89 -6.62
N ALA A 244 -15.11 6.56 -6.58
CA ALA A 244 -15.30 5.69 -7.75
C ALA A 244 -16.62 5.95 -8.51
N GLU A 245 -17.68 6.35 -7.81
CA GLU A 245 -18.97 6.68 -8.43
C GLU A 245 -18.90 7.93 -9.33
N ALA A 246 -18.00 8.87 -9.05
CA ALA A 246 -17.77 10.05 -9.87
C ALA A 246 -16.72 9.81 -10.98
N MET A 247 -15.91 8.75 -10.85
CA MET A 247 -14.84 8.45 -11.79
C MET A 247 -15.35 7.76 -13.06
N PRO A 248 -14.98 8.26 -14.26
CA PRO A 248 -15.40 7.68 -15.54
C PRO A 248 -14.54 6.50 -15.99
N TYR A 249 -13.42 6.26 -15.30
CA TYR A 249 -12.47 5.21 -15.63
C TYR A 249 -12.74 3.96 -14.80
N ALA A 250 -12.31 2.80 -15.30
CA ALA A 250 -12.39 1.55 -14.54
C ALA A 250 -11.56 1.69 -13.27
N ASN A 251 -12.17 1.45 -12.11
CA ASN A 251 -11.44 1.37 -10.86
C ASN A 251 -10.94 -0.08 -10.67
N PRO A 252 -9.62 -0.34 -10.81
CA PRO A 252 -9.08 -1.69 -10.66
C PRO A 252 -9.24 -2.25 -9.25
N GLU A 253 -9.29 -1.39 -8.23
CA GLU A 253 -9.51 -1.77 -6.83
C GLU A 253 -10.90 -2.37 -6.59
N LEU A 254 -11.87 -2.02 -7.45
CA LEU A 254 -13.26 -2.44 -7.37
C LEU A 254 -13.65 -3.34 -8.56
N GLY A 255 -12.72 -4.19 -9.01
CA GLY A 255 -12.99 -5.16 -10.08
C GLY A 255 -13.29 -4.52 -11.44
N GLY A 256 -12.78 -3.32 -11.68
CA GLY A 256 -13.01 -2.57 -12.92
C GLY A 256 -14.32 -1.76 -12.94
N TYR A 257 -14.94 -1.52 -11.79
CA TYR A 257 -16.14 -0.71 -11.66
C TYR A 257 -16.01 0.66 -12.35
N LYS A 258 -17.08 1.10 -13.03
CA LYS A 258 -17.17 2.41 -13.71
C LYS A 258 -18.44 3.12 -13.27
N GLY A 259 -18.31 4.22 -12.53
CA GLY A 259 -19.45 4.96 -12.00
C GLY A 259 -19.89 6.13 -12.88
N GLY A 260 -18.93 6.90 -13.40
CA GLY A 260 -19.17 8.16 -14.12
C GLY A 260 -19.24 8.03 -15.64
N LYS A 261 -19.81 9.06 -16.28
CA LYS A 261 -19.70 9.31 -17.73
C LYS A 261 -19.01 10.66 -17.94
N GLY A 262 -18.12 10.76 -18.93
CA GLY A 262 -17.45 12.02 -19.31
C GLY A 262 -16.06 12.21 -18.69
N MET A 263 -15.50 13.41 -18.73
CA MET A 263 -14.21 13.74 -18.10
C MET A 263 -14.41 14.12 -16.63
N ILE A 264 -13.51 13.68 -15.75
CA ILE A 264 -13.47 14.12 -14.35
C ILE A 264 -12.47 15.27 -14.20
N SER A 265 -12.89 16.36 -13.56
CA SER A 265 -11.99 17.42 -13.11
C SER A 265 -11.59 17.19 -11.66
N HIS A 266 -10.46 17.77 -11.23
CA HIS A 266 -10.05 17.73 -9.82
C HIS A 266 -11.16 18.22 -8.88
N ALA A 267 -11.84 19.31 -9.23
CA ALA A 267 -12.95 19.85 -8.44
C ALA A 267 -14.13 18.86 -8.30
N LEU A 268 -14.39 18.04 -9.32
CA LEU A 268 -15.43 17.02 -9.25
C LEU A 268 -15.00 15.84 -8.35
N ALA A 269 -13.74 15.43 -8.43
CA ALA A 269 -13.18 14.40 -7.57
C ALA A 269 -13.18 14.84 -6.09
N ASP A 270 -12.81 16.09 -5.80
CA ASP A 270 -12.84 16.64 -4.44
C ASP A 270 -14.27 16.77 -3.92
N LYS A 271 -15.23 17.19 -4.76
CA LYS A 271 -16.65 17.20 -4.38
C LYS A 271 -17.16 15.79 -4.04
N ALA A 272 -16.72 14.78 -4.78
CA ALA A 272 -17.08 13.39 -4.51
C ALA A 272 -16.45 12.88 -3.21
N ARG A 273 -15.18 13.23 -2.95
CA ARG A 273 -14.50 12.96 -1.68
C ARG A 273 -15.25 13.60 -0.52
N ASP A 274 -15.62 14.88 -0.65
CA ASP A 274 -16.33 15.61 0.41
C ASP A 274 -17.72 15.03 0.68
N ALA A 275 -18.40 14.51 -0.35
CA ALA A 275 -19.63 13.75 -0.18
C ALA A 275 -19.39 12.45 0.60
N ALA A 276 -18.35 11.69 0.25
CA ALA A 276 -17.98 10.47 0.97
C ALA A 276 -17.59 10.71 2.43
N MET A 277 -16.92 11.84 2.72
CA MET A 277 -16.58 12.24 4.09
C MET A 277 -17.82 12.47 4.97
N LYS A 278 -18.95 12.89 4.40
CA LYS A 278 -20.22 13.02 5.16
C LYS A 278 -20.75 11.67 5.61
N ASP A 279 -20.59 10.61 4.81
CA ASP A 279 -20.98 9.26 5.22
C ASP A 279 -20.09 8.76 6.36
N TYR A 280 -18.79 9.05 6.30
CA TYR A 280 -17.88 8.78 7.40
C TYR A 280 -18.33 9.48 8.69
N GLU A 281 -18.62 10.77 8.64
CA GLU A 281 -19.06 11.54 9.81
C GLU A 281 -20.39 11.05 10.38
N LYS A 282 -21.33 10.67 9.50
CA LYS A 282 -22.62 10.09 9.87
C LYS A 282 -22.48 8.74 10.57
N LEU A 283 -21.62 7.85 10.07
CA LEU A 283 -21.47 6.48 10.58
C LEU A 283 -20.49 6.36 11.75
N LEU A 284 -19.64 7.35 12.00
CA LEU A 284 -18.67 7.31 13.09
C LEU A 284 -19.28 7.07 14.49
N PRO A 285 -20.41 7.70 14.88
CA PRO A 285 -21.07 7.39 16.15
C PRO A 285 -21.58 5.95 16.22
N GLU A 286 -22.15 5.44 15.13
CA GLU A 286 -22.64 4.06 15.05
C GLU A 286 -21.49 3.05 15.18
N TRP A 287 -20.38 3.29 14.48
CA TRP A 287 -19.17 2.49 14.61
C TRP A 287 -18.65 2.45 16.06
N LYS A 288 -18.61 3.61 16.74
CA LYS A 288 -18.22 3.71 18.15
C LYS A 288 -19.18 2.99 19.08
N ALA A 289 -20.48 2.97 18.77
CA ALA A 289 -21.50 2.21 19.50
C ALA A 289 -21.45 0.70 19.22
N GLY A 290 -20.59 0.25 18.30
CA GLY A 290 -20.43 -1.16 17.97
C GLY A 290 -21.31 -1.67 16.83
N ALA A 291 -21.92 -0.77 16.04
CA ALA A 291 -22.62 -1.15 14.81
C ALA A 291 -21.66 -1.76 13.76
N GLY A 292 -22.22 -2.55 12.84
CA GLY A 292 -21.46 -3.28 11.82
C GLY A 292 -20.83 -4.59 12.32
N ARG A 293 -21.41 -5.23 13.34
CA ARG A 293 -21.06 -6.61 13.75
C ARG A 293 -21.72 -7.63 12.83
#